data_AF-A0A5P9P6D8-F1
#
_entry.id   AF-A0A5P9P6D8-F1
#
_cell.length_a   1.000
_cell.length_b   1.000
_cell.length_c   1.000
_cell.angle_alpha   90.00
_cell.angle_beta   90.00
_cell.angle_gamma   90.00
#
_symmetry.space_group_name_H-M   'P 1'
#
loop_
_entity.id
_entity.type
_entity.pdbx_description
1 polymer ?
#
loop_
_entity_poly.entity_id
_entity_poly.type
_entity_poly.pdbx_seq_one_letter_code
_entity_poly.pdbx_strand_id
1 'polypeptide(L)' 'MSRPDEYAGDMRWGWQCPRCEADVSVDRDHRSETFRWKCPTDGCLAVGIGFSSRRRARLALREYRKAYQNVYR' A
#
# COMPACT_ATOMS: atom_id res chain seq x y z
N MET A 1 -6.75 -25.84 -11.30
CA MET A 1 -7.86 -24.90 -11.02
C MET A 1 -7.88 -24.65 -9.51
N SER A 2 -7.25 -23.57 -9.06
CA SER A 2 -7.36 -23.12 -7.66
C SER A 2 -8.15 -21.81 -7.67
N ARG A 3 -9.22 -21.82 -6.88
CA ARG A 3 -10.40 -20.95 -6.92
C ARG A 3 -10.07 -19.45 -6.82
N PRO A 4 -10.84 -18.58 -7.52
CA PRO A 4 -10.79 -17.15 -7.30
C PRO A 4 -11.46 -16.84 -5.96
N ASP A 5 -10.70 -16.26 -5.03
CA ASP A 5 -11.21 -15.73 -3.77
C ASP A 5 -11.94 -14.41 -4.05
N GLU A 6 -13.13 -14.54 -4.62
CA GLU A 6 -14.06 -13.46 -4.91
C GLU A 6 -15.07 -13.37 -3.76
N TYR A 7 -14.66 -12.86 -2.59
CA TYR A 7 -15.62 -12.35 -1.59
C TYR A 7 -15.00 -11.41 -0.54
N ALA A 8 -14.90 -10.13 -0.87
CA ALA A 8 -15.14 -9.02 0.06
C ALA A 8 -15.18 -7.72 -0.76
N GLY A 9 -16.37 -7.41 -1.26
CA GLY A 9 -16.68 -6.11 -1.85
C GLY A 9 -16.23 -4.95 -0.95
N ASP A 10 -15.71 -3.93 -1.62
CA ASP A 10 -15.78 -2.52 -1.24
C ASP A 10 -15.16 -2.09 0.08
N MET A 11 -13.83 -1.89 0.05
CA MET A 11 -13.04 -0.93 0.86
C MET A 11 -11.51 -1.08 0.67
N ARG A 12 -11.05 -1.94 -0.26
CA ARG A 12 -9.67 -2.49 -0.32
C ARG A 12 -8.66 -1.76 -1.23
N TRP A 13 -9.04 -0.70 -1.96
CA TRP A 13 -8.13 0.03 -2.84
C TRP A 13 -7.29 1.00 -2.01
N GLY A 14 -6.14 0.53 -1.55
CA GLY A 14 -5.11 1.39 -0.99
C GLY A 14 -4.40 2.10 -2.15
N TRP A 15 -4.46 3.42 -2.12
CA TRP A 15 -3.74 4.40 -2.92
C TRP A 15 -2.67 3.87 -3.90
N GLN A 16 -2.73 4.34 -5.14
CA GLN A 16 -1.76 4.02 -6.18
C GLN A 16 -0.33 4.45 -5.81
N CYS A 17 0.66 3.62 -6.16
CA CYS A 17 2.07 3.93 -6.04
C CYS A 17 2.43 5.18 -6.85
N PRO A 18 3.17 6.17 -6.31
CA PRO A 18 3.54 7.35 -7.09
C PRO A 18 4.54 7.09 -8.22
N ARG A 19 5.19 5.92 -8.25
CA ARG A 19 6.22 5.60 -9.24
C ARG A 19 5.73 4.82 -10.45
N CYS A 20 4.78 3.92 -10.24
CA CYS A 20 4.27 3.02 -11.27
C CYS A 20 2.74 2.98 -11.32
N GLU A 21 2.07 3.80 -10.52
CA GLU A 21 0.60 3.94 -10.48
C GLU A 21 -0.19 2.67 -10.14
N ALA A 22 0.52 1.57 -9.80
CA ALA A 22 -0.09 0.33 -9.39
C ALA A 22 -0.84 0.47 -8.05
N ASP A 23 -2.00 -0.18 -7.94
CA ASP A 23 -2.75 -0.27 -6.69
C ASP A 23 -1.94 -0.97 -5.60
N VAL A 24 -1.89 -0.36 -4.41
CA VAL A 24 -1.09 -0.86 -3.30
C VAL A 24 -1.99 -1.32 -2.17
N SER A 25 -1.94 -2.61 -1.89
CA SER A 25 -2.67 -3.17 -0.75
C SER A 25 -1.98 -2.85 0.58
N VAL A 26 -2.80 -2.67 1.62
CA VAL A 26 -2.34 -2.51 3.00
C VAL A 26 -2.70 -3.76 3.76
N ASP A 27 -1.67 -4.43 4.27
CA ASP A 27 -1.77 -5.70 4.97
C ASP A 27 -1.33 -5.54 6.43
N ARG A 28 -1.90 -6.37 7.31
CA ARG A 28 -1.44 -6.48 8.69
C ARG A 28 -0.29 -7.48 8.72
N ASP A 29 0.83 -7.08 9.29
CA ASP A 29 1.92 -7.97 9.63
C ASP A 29 1.61 -8.66 10.97
N HIS A 30 1.39 -9.96 10.93
CA HIS A 30 1.04 -10.75 12.11
C HIS A 30 2.21 -10.93 13.10
N ARG A 31 3.46 -10.73 12.67
CA ARG A 31 4.63 -10.91 13.53
C ARG A 31 4.88 -9.70 14.41
N SER A 32 4.70 -8.50 13.85
CA SER A 32 4.92 -7.25 14.57
C SER A 32 3.63 -6.59 15.04
N GLU A 33 2.47 -7.19 14.74
CA GLU A 33 1.12 -6.63 14.94
C GLU A 33 0.90 -5.25 14.29
N THR A 34 1.79 -4.84 13.40
CA THR A 34 1.75 -3.56 12.69
C THR A 34 1.12 -3.71 11.31
N PHE A 35 0.85 -2.60 10.64
CA PHE A 35 0.38 -2.55 9.27
C PHE A 35 1.53 -2.16 8.34
N ARG A 36 1.49 -2.71 7.12
CA ARG A 36 2.45 -2.42 6.06
C ARG A 36 1.76 -2.29 4.71
N TRP A 37 2.45 -1.66 3.78
CA TRP A 37 2.12 -1.68 2.36
C TRP A 37 3.39 -1.85 1.55
N LYS A 38 3.29 -2.57 0.44
CA LYS A 38 4.38 -2.78 -0.51
C LYS A 38 3.80 -2.71 -1.91
N CYS A 39 4.43 -1.96 -2.79
CA CYS A 39 4.04 -1.94 -4.19
C CYS A 39 4.16 -3.34 -4.79
N PRO A 40 3.14 -3.84 -5.52
CA PRO A 40 3.17 -5.18 -6.12
C PRO A 40 4.07 -5.26 -7.35
N THR A 41 4.44 -4.13 -7.96
CA THR A 41 5.30 -4.07 -9.14
C THR A 41 6.73 -4.50 -8.79
N ASP A 42 7.25 -5.48 -9.52
CA ASP A 42 8.64 -5.92 -9.40
C ASP A 42 9.61 -4.77 -9.74
N GLY A 43 10.66 -4.61 -8.95
CA GLY A 43 11.59 -3.48 -9.04
C GLY A 43 11.11 -2.15 -8.40
N CYS A 44 9.86 -2.05 -7.95
CA CYS A 44 9.41 -0.85 -7.23
C CYS A 44 9.74 -0.92 -5.73
N LEU A 45 10.74 -0.14 -5.31
CA LEU A 45 11.14 0.04 -3.90
C LEU A 45 10.13 0.86 -3.04
N ALA A 46 8.91 1.09 -3.50
CA ALA A 46 7.91 1.81 -2.70
C ALA A 46 7.33 0.88 -1.63
N VAL A 47 7.77 1.07 -0.39
CA VAL A 47 7.39 0.26 0.76
C VAL A 47 7.20 1.14 2.00
N GLY A 48 6.23 0.79 2.84
CA GLY A 48 6.04 1.37 4.16
C GLY A 48 5.67 0.29 5.18
N ILE A 49 6.35 0.30 6.32
CA ILE A 49 6.18 -0.69 7.40
C ILE A 49 6.04 0.02 8.77
N GLY A 50 5.52 -0.69 9.77
CA GLY A 50 5.53 -0.21 11.16
C GLY A 50 4.37 0.70 11.54
N PHE A 51 3.26 0.69 10.81
CA PHE A 51 2.12 1.54 11.14
C PHE A 51 1.24 0.91 12.22
N SER A 52 0.82 1.70 13.21
CA SER A 52 -0.05 1.21 14.28
C SER A 52 -1.50 0.95 13.84
N SER A 53 -1.91 1.41 12.66
CA SER A 53 -3.25 1.15 12.11
C SER A 53 -3.28 1.19 10.59
N ARG A 54 -4.26 0.49 10.00
CA ARG A 54 -4.52 0.53 8.55
C ARG A 54 -4.70 1.95 8.02
N ARG A 55 -5.37 2.83 8.80
CA ARG A 55 -5.57 4.24 8.43
C ARG A 55 -4.24 4.99 8.37
N ARG A 56 -3.35 4.81 9.35
CA ARG A 56 -2.01 5.43 9.32
C ARG A 56 -1.17 4.96 8.14
N ALA A 57 -1.22 3.66 7.84
CA ALA A 57 -0.54 3.10 6.67
C ALA A 57 -1.01 3.77 5.36
N ARG A 58 -2.33 3.98 5.21
CA ARG A 58 -2.91 4.70 4.05
C ARG A 58 -2.49 6.17 3.99
N LEU A 59 -2.50 6.87 5.12
CA LEU A 59 -2.07 8.27 5.19
C LEU A 59 -0.60 8.40 4.80
N ALA A 60 0.26 7.52 5.30
CA ALA A 60 1.69 7.53 4.95
C ALA A 60 1.92 7.32 3.46
N LEU A 61 1.15 6.42 2.81
CA LEU A 61 1.21 6.22 1.37
C LEU A 61 0.77 7.47 0.58
N ARG A 62 -0.26 8.18 1.06
CA ARG A 62 -0.70 9.46 0.47
C ARG A 62 0.36 10.55 0.61
N GLU A 63 0.98 10.67 1.79
CA GLU A 63 2.06 11.64 2.01
C GLU A 63 3.30 11.30 1.17
N TYR A 64 3.63 10.02 1.03
CA TYR A 64 4.70 9.57 0.14
C TYR A 64 4.45 9.99 -1.32
N ARG A 65 3.21 9.85 -1.81
CA ARG A 65 2.83 10.33 -3.15
C ARG A 65 3.00 11.84 -3.32
N LYS A 66 2.56 12.63 -2.34
CA LYS A 66 2.75 14.10 -2.37
C LYS A 66 4.22 14.49 -2.36
N ALA A 67 5.02 13.86 -1.50
CA ALA A 67 6.45 14.12 -1.41
C ALA A 67 7.15 13.81 -2.74
N TYR A 68 6.82 12.66 -3.36
CA TYR A 68 7.38 12.29 -4.66
C TYR A 68 7.01 13.28 -5.76
N GLN A 69 5.75 13.72 -5.83
CA GLN A 69 5.32 14.74 -6.81
C GLN A 69 6.00 16.10 -6.59
N ASN A 70 6.33 16.45 -5.35
CA ASN A 70 7.01 17.71 -5.05
C ASN A 70 8.51 17.70 -5.40
N VAL A 71 9.15 16.53 -5.41
CA VAL A 71 10.57 16.37 -5.74
C VAL A 71 10.82 16.35 -7.27
N TYR A 72 9.86 15.82 -8.03
CA TYR A 72 9.96 15.69 -9.50
C TYR A 72 9.18 16.77 -10.26
N ARG A 73 8.91 17.91 -9.63
CA ARG A 73 8.31 19.10 -10.26
C ARG A 73 9.40 20.09 -10.62
#